data_AF-A0AAQ3QDL7-F1
#
_entry.id   AF-A0AAQ3QDL7-F1
#
_cell.length_a   1.000
_cell.length_b   1.000
_cell.length_c   1.000
_cell.angle_alpha   90.00
_cell.angle_beta   90.00
_cell.angle_gamma   90.00
#
_symmetry.space_group_name_H-M   'P 1'
#
loop_
_entity.id
_entity.type
_entity.pdbx_description
1 polymer ?
#
loop_
_entity_poly.entity_id
_entity_poly.type
_entity_poly.pdbx_seq_one_letter_code
_entity_poly.pdbx_strand_id
1 'polypeptide(L)'
;MAGVRWAAADRCRTRSSIFSTAVKPGDTIFIGQYLFTGSETTSVWLEVAELKGEDVVCTIKNSATLAGSLFTLHISHIRIDLPTLTEADKNVISTWGVRNKIDFLSLSYTRHAEDVRQAREFLSKLGYLYQTQIFAKIENIEGLTHFDEILQEADGIILSRGNLGIHLPSEKDGKRAKLGDWVNSHLETEGATGSTGFEDEDANQRDGFSSFFREFELKENEF
;
A
#
# COMPACT_ATOMS: atom_id res chain seq x y z
N MET A 1 -9.08 29.94 8.20
CA MET A 1 -9.74 28.62 8.22
C MET A 1 -9.14 27.78 7.13
N ALA A 2 -8.78 26.53 7.40
CA ALA A 2 -8.48 25.57 6.35
C ALA A 2 -9.76 25.31 5.54
N GLY A 3 -9.65 25.19 4.22
CA GLY A 3 -10.81 24.97 3.35
C GLY A 3 -10.44 24.12 2.16
N VAL A 4 -11.28 23.14 1.85
CA VAL A 4 -11.16 22.35 0.61
C VAL A 4 -12.04 22.98 -0.44
N ARG A 5 -11.45 23.31 -1.59
CA ARG A 5 -12.21 23.65 -2.78
C ARG A 5 -12.49 22.37 -3.55
N TRP A 6 -13.73 21.92 -3.47
CA TRP A 6 -14.23 20.85 -4.32
C TRP A 6 -14.69 21.44 -5.65
N ALA A 7 -14.34 20.78 -6.75
CA ALA A 7 -14.87 21.17 -8.06
C ALA A 7 -16.38 20.90 -8.18
N ALA A 8 -16.98 20.04 -7.32
CA ALA A 8 -18.36 19.58 -7.54
C ALA A 8 -19.26 19.29 -6.30
N ALA A 9 -18.75 19.07 -5.07
CA ALA A 9 -19.63 18.73 -3.93
C ALA A 9 -18.98 18.91 -2.55
N ASP A 10 -19.79 19.11 -1.51
CA ASP A 10 -19.43 19.10 -0.08
C ASP A 10 -19.36 17.68 0.54
N ARG A 11 -19.59 16.64 -0.26
CA ARG A 11 -19.58 15.22 0.14
C ARG A 11 -18.77 14.38 -0.85
N CYS A 12 -18.08 13.37 -0.33
CA CYS A 12 -17.39 12.34 -1.12
C CYS A 12 -18.00 10.96 -0.82
N ARG A 13 -18.13 10.11 -1.85
CA ARG A 13 -18.62 8.74 -1.70
C ARG A 13 -17.44 7.78 -1.72
N THR A 14 -17.37 6.88 -0.74
CA THR A 14 -16.41 5.77 -0.73
C THR A 14 -16.99 4.55 -1.43
N ARG A 15 -16.13 3.74 -2.06
CA ARG A 15 -16.53 2.44 -2.63
C ARG A 15 -16.60 1.32 -1.58
N SER A 16 -15.97 1.53 -0.42
CA SER A 16 -15.89 0.55 0.66
C SER A 16 -17.10 0.66 1.59
N SER A 17 -17.83 -0.45 1.73
CA SER A 17 -18.97 -0.59 2.64
C SER A 17 -18.57 -0.68 4.12
N ILE A 18 -17.31 -1.01 4.40
CA ILE A 18 -16.79 -1.12 5.78
C ILE A 18 -16.17 0.18 6.28
N PHE A 19 -16.22 1.25 5.49
CA PHE A 19 -15.52 2.49 5.83
C PHE A 19 -16.00 3.10 7.15
N SER A 20 -17.31 3.21 7.35
CA SER A 20 -17.90 3.78 8.59
C SER A 20 -17.66 2.93 9.83
N THR A 21 -17.46 1.61 9.68
CA THR A 21 -17.17 0.69 10.78
C THR A 21 -15.69 0.58 11.09
N ALA A 22 -14.82 0.93 10.13
CA ALA A 22 -13.38 0.91 10.29
C ALA A 22 -12.87 2.11 11.11
N VAL A 23 -13.50 3.29 10.96
CA VAL A 23 -13.05 4.55 11.58
C VAL A 23 -13.68 4.81 12.95
N LYS A 24 -13.01 5.60 13.78
CA LYS A 24 -13.54 6.18 15.02
C LYS A 24 -13.23 7.67 15.12
N PRO A 25 -13.98 8.45 15.92
CA PRO A 25 -13.65 9.85 16.21
C PRO A 25 -12.19 10.01 16.68
N GLY A 26 -11.50 10.99 16.10
CA GLY A 26 -10.07 11.26 16.31
C GLY A 26 -9.14 10.57 15.31
N ASP A 27 -9.63 9.64 14.50
CA ASP A 27 -8.82 9.05 13.43
C ASP A 27 -8.49 10.09 12.36
N THR A 28 -7.31 9.93 11.76
CA THR A 28 -6.82 10.80 10.70
C THR A 28 -6.95 10.09 9.35
N ILE A 29 -7.61 10.75 8.41
CA ILE A 29 -7.84 10.27 7.05
C ILE A 29 -7.08 11.18 6.08
N PHE A 30 -6.36 10.57 5.15
CA PHE A 30 -5.71 11.23 4.03
C PHE A 30 -6.48 10.91 2.75
N ILE A 31 -6.74 11.93 1.93
CA ILE A 31 -7.33 11.79 0.60
C ILE A 31 -6.45 12.51 -0.41
N GLY A 32 -6.03 11.81 -1.48
CA GLY A 32 -5.20 12.38 -2.54
C GLY A 32 -5.25 11.54 -3.82
N GLN A 33 -4.86 12.12 -4.95
CA GLN A 33 -4.67 11.37 -6.20
C GLN A 33 -3.34 10.62 -6.25
N TYR A 34 -2.35 11.17 -5.55
CA TYR A 34 -1.00 10.67 -5.48
C TYR A 34 -0.56 10.61 -4.01
N LEU A 35 0.53 9.89 -3.76
CA LEU A 35 1.17 9.80 -2.45
C LEU A 35 1.58 11.20 -1.95
N PHE A 36 1.39 11.46 -0.65
CA PHE A 36 1.70 12.76 -0.07
C PHE A 36 3.20 13.05 -0.12
N THR A 37 3.59 13.96 -1.03
CA THR A 37 4.97 14.47 -1.12
C THR A 37 5.23 15.67 -0.21
N GLY A 38 4.19 16.23 0.41
CA GLY A 38 4.29 17.38 1.32
C GLY A 38 4.43 18.74 0.65
N SER A 39 4.50 18.80 -0.69
CA SER A 39 4.61 20.05 -1.46
C SER A 39 3.36 20.40 -2.28
N GLU A 40 2.33 19.56 -2.24
CA GLU A 40 1.21 19.66 -3.17
C GLU A 40 -0.08 20.13 -2.50
N THR A 41 -0.86 20.92 -3.25
CA THR A 41 -2.18 21.43 -2.84
C THR A 41 -3.32 20.51 -3.27
N THR A 42 -3.01 19.29 -3.70
CA THR A 42 -3.91 18.31 -4.32
C THR A 42 -4.37 17.20 -3.38
N SER A 43 -4.02 17.30 -2.09
CA SER A 43 -4.36 16.29 -1.08
C SER A 43 -4.84 16.93 0.22
N VAL A 44 -5.76 16.23 0.90
CA VAL A 44 -6.40 16.71 2.12
C VAL A 44 -6.22 15.71 3.28
N TRP A 45 -5.96 16.27 4.43
CA TRP A 45 -5.99 15.63 5.73
C TRP A 45 -7.31 15.98 6.42
N LEU A 46 -7.98 14.95 6.90
CA LEU A 46 -9.27 14.99 7.56
C LEU A 46 -9.12 14.34 8.93
N GLU A 47 -9.79 14.90 9.94
CA GLU A 47 -9.92 14.30 11.26
C GLU A 47 -11.37 13.90 11.47
N VAL A 48 -11.63 12.64 11.83
CA VAL A 48 -12.98 12.13 12.05
C VAL A 48 -13.57 12.81 13.28
N ALA A 49 -14.65 13.57 13.10
CA ALA A 49 -15.35 14.26 14.17
C ALA A 49 -16.43 13.39 14.79
N GLU A 50 -17.28 12.76 13.96
CA GLU A 50 -18.37 11.90 14.40
C GLU A 50 -18.81 10.93 13.29
N LEU A 51 -19.49 9.85 13.69
CA LEU A 51 -20.10 8.87 12.79
C LEU A 51 -21.62 9.03 12.81
N LYS A 52 -22.25 9.14 11.63
CA LYS A 52 -23.71 9.30 11.46
C LYS A 52 -24.25 8.21 10.54
N GLY A 53 -24.54 7.04 11.11
CA GLY A 53 -24.94 5.88 10.33
C GLY A 53 -23.81 5.42 9.41
N GLU A 54 -24.02 5.50 8.11
CA GLU A 54 -22.98 5.20 7.10
C GLU A 54 -22.12 6.41 6.72
N ASP A 55 -22.51 7.62 7.13
CA ASP A 55 -21.76 8.85 6.87
C ASP A 55 -20.67 9.05 7.93
N VAL A 56 -19.45 9.37 7.49
CA VAL A 56 -18.33 9.79 8.36
C VAL A 56 -18.16 11.31 8.25
N VAL A 57 -18.37 12.02 9.34
CA VAL A 57 -18.24 13.48 9.38
C VAL A 57 -16.82 13.85 9.82
N CYS A 58 -16.13 14.65 9.01
CA CYS A 58 -14.74 14.99 9.21
C CYS A 58 -14.49 16.50 9.28
N THR A 59 -13.47 16.90 10.03
CA THR A 59 -12.92 18.26 10.04
C THR A 59 -11.70 18.32 9.14
N ILE A 60 -11.66 19.31 8.25
CA ILE A 60 -10.53 19.55 7.34
C ILE A 60 -9.35 20.16 8.10
N LYS A 61 -8.16 19.56 7.95
CA LYS A 61 -6.92 19.98 8.65
C LYS A 61 -6.00 20.84 7.80
N ASN A 62 -6.10 20.79 6.47
CA ASN A 62 -5.33 21.64 5.55
C ASN A 62 -6.19 22.12 4.37
N SER A 63 -5.75 23.20 3.74
CA SER A 63 -6.38 23.66 2.49
C SER A 63 -5.89 22.84 1.31
N ALA A 64 -6.82 22.39 0.47
CA ALA A 64 -6.55 21.58 -0.71
C ALA A 64 -7.55 21.87 -1.85
N THR A 65 -7.13 21.61 -3.08
CA THR A 65 -7.98 21.58 -4.27
C THR A 65 -8.00 20.16 -4.81
N LEU A 66 -9.14 19.50 -4.68
CA LEU A 66 -9.34 18.15 -5.19
C LEU A 66 -9.97 18.25 -6.58
N ALA A 67 -9.17 17.99 -7.62
CA ALA A 67 -9.58 18.06 -9.02
C ALA A 67 -9.56 16.67 -9.66
N GLY A 68 -10.72 16.05 -9.85
CA GLY A 68 -10.85 14.72 -10.47
C GLY A 68 -12.02 13.93 -9.89
N SER A 69 -12.21 12.71 -10.37
CA SER A 69 -13.30 11.82 -9.95
C SER A 69 -12.86 10.69 -9.03
N LEU A 70 -11.57 10.35 -9.02
CA LEU A 70 -11.01 9.26 -8.22
C LEU A 70 -9.87 9.78 -7.36
N PHE A 71 -9.92 9.43 -6.08
CA PHE A 71 -8.90 9.73 -5.09
C PHE A 71 -8.69 8.48 -4.24
N THR A 72 -7.44 8.25 -3.85
CA THR A 72 -7.07 7.23 -2.89
C THR A 72 -7.33 7.76 -1.49
N LEU A 73 -7.91 6.92 -0.65
CA LEU A 73 -8.20 7.22 0.74
C LEU A 73 -7.33 6.32 1.62
N HIS A 74 -6.54 6.93 2.49
CA HIS A 74 -5.75 6.22 3.48
C HIS A 74 -6.20 6.63 4.87
N ILE A 75 -6.17 5.68 5.80
CA ILE A 75 -6.57 5.94 7.18
C ILE A 75 -5.44 5.53 8.12
N SER A 76 -5.07 6.45 8.99
CA SER A 76 -4.01 6.22 9.96
C SER A 76 -4.52 5.36 11.11
N HIS A 77 -3.69 4.42 11.58
CA HIS A 77 -3.92 3.63 12.80
C HIS A 77 -5.15 2.71 12.79
N ILE A 78 -5.68 2.36 11.63
CA ILE A 78 -6.75 1.36 11.51
C ILE A 78 -6.16 0.02 11.11
N ARG A 79 -6.56 -1.01 11.86
CA ARG A 79 -6.36 -2.40 11.48
C ARG A 79 -7.57 -2.84 10.64
N ILE A 80 -7.35 -2.98 9.34
CA ILE A 80 -8.36 -3.51 8.43
C ILE A 80 -8.11 -5.01 8.30
N ASP A 81 -9.05 -5.84 8.74
CA ASP A 81 -8.95 -7.30 8.66
C ASP A 81 -9.58 -7.80 7.35
N LEU A 82 -8.91 -7.50 6.23
CA LEU A 82 -9.27 -8.02 4.92
C LEU A 82 -8.28 -9.11 4.48
N PRO A 83 -8.70 -10.09 3.66
CA PRO A 83 -7.78 -11.04 3.08
C PRO A 83 -6.78 -10.31 2.16
N THR A 84 -5.53 -10.76 2.19
CA THR A 84 -4.43 -10.13 1.41
C THR A 84 -4.58 -10.36 -0.09
N LEU A 85 -5.21 -11.46 -0.51
CA LEU A 85 -5.66 -11.67 -1.88
C LEU A 85 -7.18 -11.58 -1.95
N THR A 86 -7.68 -10.65 -2.77
CA THR A 86 -9.10 -10.55 -3.07
C THR A 86 -9.54 -11.67 -4.03
N GLU A 87 -10.85 -11.87 -4.16
CA GLU A 87 -11.39 -12.82 -5.14
C GLU A 87 -11.06 -12.40 -6.58
N ALA A 88 -10.93 -11.09 -6.85
CA ALA A 88 -10.50 -10.58 -8.14
C ALA A 88 -9.04 -10.98 -8.43
N ASP A 89 -8.14 -10.82 -7.46
CA ASP A 89 -6.74 -11.20 -7.59
C ASP A 89 -6.61 -12.71 -7.86
N LYS A 90 -7.33 -13.53 -7.09
CA LYS A 90 -7.36 -14.99 -7.28
C LYS A 90 -7.85 -15.38 -8.68
N ASN A 91 -8.89 -14.71 -9.19
CA ASN A 91 -9.40 -14.95 -10.53
C ASN A 91 -8.37 -14.59 -11.60
N VAL A 92 -7.69 -13.46 -11.47
CA VAL A 92 -6.65 -13.04 -12.43
C VAL A 92 -5.44 -13.98 -12.39
N ILE A 93 -4.96 -14.36 -11.20
CA ILE A 93 -3.84 -15.29 -11.05
C ILE A 93 -4.19 -16.65 -11.67
N SER A 94 -5.39 -17.17 -11.41
CA SER A 94 -5.81 -18.49 -11.93
C SER A 94 -6.08 -18.51 -13.44
N THR A 95 -6.59 -17.43 -14.03
CA THR A 95 -6.95 -17.39 -15.46
C THR A 95 -5.81 -16.88 -16.34
N TRP A 96 -5.13 -15.81 -15.92
CA TRP A 96 -4.06 -15.17 -16.68
C TRP A 96 -2.68 -15.57 -16.17
N GLY A 97 -2.48 -15.59 -14.84
CA GLY A 97 -1.18 -15.91 -14.22
C GLY A 97 -0.69 -17.31 -14.59
N VAL A 98 -1.56 -18.31 -14.49
CA VAL A 98 -1.25 -19.71 -14.86
C VAL A 98 -0.86 -19.83 -16.33
N ARG A 99 -1.59 -19.16 -17.23
CA ARG A 99 -1.32 -19.20 -18.67
C ARG A 99 0.04 -18.59 -19.01
N ASN A 100 0.44 -17.55 -18.29
CA ASN A 100 1.66 -16.81 -18.54
C ASN A 100 2.86 -17.30 -17.73
N LYS A 101 2.66 -18.23 -16.78
CA LYS A 101 3.70 -18.75 -15.89
C LYS A 101 4.45 -17.62 -15.19
N ILE A 102 3.71 -16.83 -14.41
CA ILE A 102 4.30 -15.71 -13.67
C ILE A 102 5.46 -16.18 -12.77
N ASP A 103 6.59 -15.50 -12.87
CA ASP A 103 7.79 -15.82 -12.09
C ASP A 103 7.75 -15.17 -10.70
N PHE A 104 7.13 -13.99 -10.61
CA PHE A 104 7.05 -13.18 -9.41
C PHE A 104 5.60 -12.76 -9.11
N LEU A 105 5.23 -12.77 -7.84
CA LEU A 105 4.00 -12.19 -7.31
C LEU A 105 4.38 -11.12 -6.28
N SER A 106 4.03 -9.87 -6.58
CA SER A 106 4.14 -8.77 -5.63
C SER A 106 2.89 -8.75 -4.74
N LEU A 107 3.06 -8.99 -3.44
CA LEU A 107 1.98 -9.14 -2.47
C LEU A 107 1.75 -7.83 -1.72
N SER A 108 0.77 -7.05 -2.16
CA SER A 108 0.38 -5.76 -1.55
C SER A 108 -0.16 -5.94 -0.13
N TYR A 109 0.10 -4.96 0.74
CA TYR A 109 -0.36 -4.82 2.11
C TYR A 109 -0.09 -6.07 2.97
N THR A 110 1.11 -6.66 2.84
CA THR A 110 1.53 -7.79 3.67
C THR A 110 1.71 -7.33 5.11
N ARG A 111 1.00 -7.96 6.05
CA ARG A 111 0.96 -7.56 7.47
C ARG A 111 1.59 -8.60 8.39
N HIS A 112 1.55 -9.89 8.03
CA HIS A 112 2.05 -11.00 8.83
C HIS A 112 2.62 -12.10 7.93
N ALA A 113 3.45 -12.97 8.48
CA ALA A 113 3.96 -14.17 7.81
C ALA A 113 2.85 -15.03 7.18
N GLU A 114 1.68 -15.07 7.83
CA GLU A 114 0.54 -15.86 7.37
C GLU A 114 -0.03 -15.39 6.03
N ASP A 115 0.07 -14.09 5.72
CA ASP A 115 -0.36 -13.55 4.42
C ASP A 115 0.44 -14.17 3.27
N VAL A 116 1.75 -14.32 3.48
CA VAL A 116 2.66 -14.95 2.51
C VAL A 116 2.38 -16.45 2.40
N ARG A 117 2.13 -17.13 3.52
CA ARG A 117 1.79 -18.56 3.53
C ARG A 117 0.49 -18.84 2.78
N GLN A 118 -0.54 -18.03 3.00
CA GLN A 118 -1.81 -18.16 2.30
C GLN A 118 -1.66 -17.92 0.79
N ALA A 119 -0.91 -16.90 0.39
CA ALA A 119 -0.60 -16.66 -1.01
C ALA A 119 0.16 -17.84 -1.63
N ARG A 120 1.13 -18.41 -0.90
CA ARG A 120 1.88 -19.59 -1.35
C ARG A 120 1.01 -20.83 -1.48
N GLU A 121 0.16 -21.08 -0.50
CA GLU A 121 -0.79 -22.20 -0.54
C GLU A 121 -1.72 -22.06 -1.75
N PHE A 122 -2.22 -20.85 -2.01
CA PHE A 122 -3.04 -20.57 -3.18
C PHE A 122 -2.30 -20.85 -4.49
N LEU A 123 -1.08 -20.34 -4.68
CA LEU A 123 -0.26 -20.57 -5.86
C LEU A 123 0.10 -22.06 -6.04
N SER A 124 0.35 -22.79 -4.95
CA SER A 124 0.67 -24.22 -4.98
C SER A 124 -0.46 -25.08 -5.56
N LYS A 125 -1.71 -24.61 -5.46
CA LYS A 125 -2.90 -25.29 -6.02
C LYS A 125 -3.06 -25.03 -7.52
N LEU A 126 -2.29 -24.10 -8.10
CA LEU A 126 -2.44 -23.60 -9.47
C LEU A 126 -1.37 -24.14 -10.43
N GLY A 127 -1.05 -25.43 -10.31
CA GLY A 127 -0.13 -26.09 -11.23
C GLY A 127 1.30 -25.57 -11.09
N TYR A 128 1.90 -25.06 -12.17
CA TYR A 128 3.32 -24.64 -12.18
C TYR A 128 3.63 -23.42 -11.31
N LEU A 129 2.60 -22.69 -10.85
CA LEU A 129 2.80 -21.47 -10.04
C LEU A 129 3.34 -21.73 -8.63
N TYR A 130 3.51 -22.99 -8.21
CA TYR A 130 4.22 -23.30 -6.96
C TYR A 130 5.67 -22.78 -6.93
N GLN A 131 6.28 -22.51 -8.09
CA GLN A 131 7.64 -21.95 -8.20
C GLN A 131 7.67 -20.42 -8.18
N THR A 132 6.51 -19.76 -8.32
CA THR A 132 6.41 -18.30 -8.32
C THR A 132 6.96 -17.73 -7.02
N GLN A 133 7.89 -16.79 -7.13
CA GLN A 133 8.49 -16.10 -6.01
C GLN A 133 7.53 -15.03 -5.48
N ILE A 134 7.41 -14.88 -4.16
CA ILE A 134 6.52 -13.89 -3.53
C ILE A 134 7.37 -12.79 -2.92
N PHE A 135 7.13 -11.56 -3.39
CA PHE A 135 7.75 -10.34 -2.89
C PHE A 135 6.73 -9.62 -2.01
N ALA A 136 6.96 -9.59 -0.70
CA ALA A 136 6.04 -8.96 0.24
C ALA A 136 6.23 -7.45 0.25
N LYS A 137 5.16 -6.69 -0.03
CA LYS A 137 5.15 -5.23 0.08
C LYS A 137 4.78 -4.81 1.50
N ILE A 138 5.70 -4.12 2.17
CA ILE A 138 5.49 -3.54 3.49
C ILE A 138 5.00 -2.10 3.32
N GLU A 139 3.72 -1.90 3.61
CA GLU A 139 3.00 -0.66 3.30
C GLU A 139 2.41 0.03 4.54
N ASN A 140 2.40 -0.64 5.70
CA ASN A 140 1.85 -0.11 6.94
C ASN A 140 2.71 -0.46 8.16
N ILE A 141 2.33 0.09 9.32
CA ILE A 141 3.06 -0.12 10.59
C ILE A 141 2.98 -1.57 11.07
N GLU A 142 1.89 -2.28 10.77
CA GLU A 142 1.71 -3.68 11.18
C GLU A 142 2.73 -4.58 10.46
N GLY A 143 2.88 -4.43 9.14
CA GLY A 143 3.90 -5.14 8.37
C GLY A 143 5.33 -4.78 8.79
N LEU A 144 5.59 -3.53 9.20
CA LEU A 144 6.89 -3.16 9.79
C LEU A 144 7.13 -3.84 11.15
N THR A 145 6.07 -4.00 11.95
CA THR A 145 6.17 -4.63 13.28
C THR A 145 6.45 -6.13 13.16
N HIS A 146 5.90 -6.77 12.14
CA HIS A 146 6.09 -8.19 11.83
C HIS A 146 7.12 -8.44 10.72
N PHE A 147 8.03 -7.49 10.48
CA PHE A 147 8.96 -7.54 9.36
C PHE A 147 9.79 -8.84 9.35
N ASP A 148 10.37 -9.22 10.48
CA ASP A 148 11.26 -10.39 10.58
C ASP A 148 10.53 -11.70 10.24
N GLU A 149 9.27 -11.86 10.68
CA GLU A 149 8.50 -13.07 10.35
C GLU A 149 8.05 -13.09 8.88
N ILE A 150 7.79 -11.93 8.28
CA ILE A 150 7.45 -11.82 6.86
C ILE A 150 8.69 -12.14 6.02
N LEU A 151 9.85 -11.62 6.40
CA LEU A 151 11.13 -11.86 5.72
C LEU A 151 11.50 -13.35 5.70
N GLN A 152 11.16 -14.10 6.75
CA GLN A 152 11.41 -15.54 6.81
C GLN A 152 10.56 -16.37 5.84
N GLU A 153 9.37 -15.88 5.44
CA GLU A 153 8.44 -16.61 4.57
C GLU A 153 8.44 -16.09 3.11
N ALA A 154 8.81 -14.83 2.91
CA ALA A 154 8.85 -14.20 1.59
C ALA A 154 10.17 -14.48 0.87
N ASP A 155 10.13 -14.51 -0.46
CA ASP A 155 11.34 -14.64 -1.29
C ASP A 155 12.06 -13.29 -1.48
N GLY A 156 11.37 -12.19 -1.18
CA GLY A 156 11.89 -10.84 -1.20
C GLY A 156 10.96 -9.86 -0.49
N ILE A 157 11.49 -8.69 -0.14
CA ILE A 157 10.73 -7.61 0.49
C ILE A 157 10.79 -6.35 -0.38
N ILE A 158 9.65 -5.67 -0.50
CA ILE A 158 9.52 -4.35 -1.11
C ILE A 158 9.05 -3.37 -0.03
N LEU A 159 9.77 -2.26 0.14
CA LEU A 159 9.44 -1.24 1.13
C LEU A 159 8.80 -0.03 0.47
N SER A 160 7.48 0.04 0.57
CA SER A 160 6.69 1.09 -0.09
C SER A 160 6.70 2.38 0.72
N ARG A 161 7.80 3.15 0.56
CA ARG A 161 8.04 4.42 1.26
C ARG A 161 6.88 5.42 1.14
N GLY A 162 6.17 5.41 0.03
CA GLY A 162 4.98 6.23 -0.21
C GLY A 162 3.88 5.96 0.80
N ASN A 163 3.39 4.71 0.81
CA ASN A 163 2.34 4.24 1.71
C ASN A 163 2.77 4.35 3.19
N LEU A 164 4.00 3.91 3.50
CA LEU A 164 4.56 4.05 4.84
C LEU A 164 4.66 5.51 5.29
N GLY A 165 4.94 6.44 4.38
CA GLY A 165 5.04 7.87 4.66
C GLY A 165 3.74 8.50 5.16
N ILE A 166 2.59 7.90 4.87
CA ILE A 166 1.29 8.34 5.37
C ILE A 166 1.11 7.97 6.85
N HIS A 167 1.66 6.82 7.26
CA HIS A 167 1.55 6.33 8.62
C HIS A 167 2.65 6.85 9.56
N LEU A 168 3.73 7.40 9.01
CA LEU A 168 4.88 7.86 9.76
C LEU A 168 4.86 9.38 9.94
N PRO A 169 5.37 9.90 11.07
CA PRO A 169 5.58 11.33 11.24
C PRO A 169 6.44 11.90 10.12
N SER A 170 6.12 13.12 9.69
CA SER A 170 6.83 13.79 8.60
C SER A 170 8.35 13.83 8.86
N GLU A 171 9.13 13.87 7.78
CA GLU A 171 10.61 13.87 7.84
C GLU A 171 11.18 15.03 8.67
N LYS A 172 10.42 16.13 8.79
CA LYS A 172 10.75 17.28 9.65
C LYS A 172 10.93 16.90 11.13
N ASP A 173 10.38 15.78 11.58
CA ASP A 173 10.51 15.29 12.96
C ASP A 173 11.69 14.31 13.14
N GLY A 174 12.50 14.04 12.10
CA GLY A 174 13.69 13.19 12.18
C GLY A 174 13.44 11.69 12.39
N LYS A 175 12.17 11.26 12.42
CA LYS A 175 11.78 9.85 12.66
C LYS A 175 11.76 9.00 11.39
N ARG A 176 11.50 9.60 10.21
CA ARG A 176 11.50 8.88 8.91
C ARG A 176 12.90 8.43 8.49
N ALA A 177 13.92 9.25 8.76
CA ALA A 177 15.34 8.88 8.55
C ALA A 177 15.73 7.64 9.37
N LYS A 178 15.30 7.58 10.64
CA LYS A 178 15.55 6.41 11.49
C LYS A 178 14.88 5.13 11.00
N LEU A 179 13.75 5.22 10.31
CA LEU A 179 13.14 4.03 9.71
C LEU A 179 13.96 3.53 8.53
N GLY A 180 14.45 4.43 7.66
CA GLY A 180 15.35 4.05 6.56
C GLY A 180 16.63 3.41 7.08
N ASP A 181 17.23 3.99 8.11
CA ASP A 181 18.43 3.43 8.75
C ASP A 181 18.14 2.08 9.44
N TRP A 182 16.99 1.96 10.13
CA TRP A 182 16.56 0.72 10.79
C TRP A 182 16.34 -0.40 9.79
N VAL A 183 15.62 -0.12 8.70
CA VAL A 183 15.41 -1.03 7.58
C VAL A 183 16.74 -1.52 7.01
N ASN A 184 17.64 -0.59 6.67
CA ASN A 184 18.91 -0.94 6.04
C ASN A 184 19.76 -1.79 7.00
N SER A 185 19.75 -1.46 8.29
CA SER A 185 20.49 -2.24 9.30
C SER A 185 19.97 -3.67 9.44
N HIS A 186 18.66 -3.92 9.38
CA HIS A 186 18.08 -5.26 9.53
C HIS A 186 18.32 -6.11 8.27
N LEU A 187 18.25 -5.51 7.08
CA LEU A 187 18.54 -6.18 5.81
C LEU A 187 20.02 -6.58 5.66
N GLU A 188 20.95 -5.76 6.17
CA GLU A 188 22.38 -6.07 6.15
C GLU A 188 22.78 -7.20 7.11
N THR A 189 22.09 -7.33 8.26
CA THR A 189 22.38 -8.39 9.25
C THR A 189 21.92 -9.78 8.85
N GLU A 190 20.86 -9.90 8.04
CA GLU A 190 20.25 -11.22 7.76
C GLU A 190 20.80 -11.92 6.50
N GLY A 191 21.71 -11.28 5.75
CA GLY A 191 22.39 -11.93 4.62
C GLY A 191 21.43 -12.41 3.53
N ALA A 192 20.31 -11.70 3.32
CA ALA A 192 19.36 -12.00 2.27
C ALA A 192 20.00 -11.80 0.89
N THR A 193 20.46 -12.88 0.26
CA THR A 193 21.04 -12.89 -1.10
C THR A 193 19.98 -12.80 -2.22
N GLY A 194 18.78 -12.32 -1.91
CA GLY A 194 17.72 -12.04 -2.89
C GLY A 194 17.93 -10.68 -3.53
N SER A 195 17.98 -10.62 -4.86
CA SER A 195 18.18 -9.37 -5.62
C SER A 195 17.18 -8.29 -5.21
N THR A 196 17.68 -7.22 -4.60
CA THR A 196 16.91 -6.03 -4.25
C THR A 196 16.57 -5.25 -5.52
N GLY A 197 15.31 -5.28 -5.93
CA GLY A 197 14.76 -4.28 -6.85
C GLY A 197 14.39 -3.03 -6.06
N PHE A 198 15.23 -2.00 -6.11
CA PHE A 198 14.85 -0.66 -5.67
C PHE A 198 14.05 -0.01 -6.80
N GLU A 199 12.74 0.06 -6.67
CA GLU A 199 11.93 0.95 -7.50
C GLU A 199 11.80 2.30 -6.81
N ASP A 200 12.61 3.27 -7.25
CA ASP A 200 12.29 4.68 -7.11
C ASP A 200 11.21 5.00 -8.15
N GLU A 201 9.97 5.24 -7.70
CA GLU A 201 8.86 5.71 -8.56
C GLU A 201 9.15 7.08 -9.22
N ASP A 202 10.27 7.73 -8.87
CA ASP A 202 10.67 9.06 -9.36
C ASP A 202 11.81 9.05 -10.41
N ALA A 203 12.37 7.91 -10.80
CA ALA A 203 13.52 7.86 -11.72
C ALA A 203 13.11 7.78 -13.21
N ASN A 204 12.68 8.91 -13.77
CA ASN A 204 12.61 9.08 -15.21
C ASN A 204 14.04 9.06 -15.81
N GLN A 205 14.31 8.06 -16.67
CA GLN A 205 15.49 7.88 -17.54
C GLN A 205 16.87 7.58 -16.89
N ARG A 206 17.34 6.33 -17.08
CA ARG A 206 18.52 5.98 -17.91
C ARG A 206 18.70 4.47 -18.09
N ASP A 207 18.48 4.04 -19.33
CA ASP A 207 18.99 2.89 -20.10
C ASP A 207 19.71 1.73 -19.37
N GLY A 208 19.17 0.50 -19.53
CA GLY A 208 20.02 -0.70 -19.45
C GLY A 208 19.41 -2.07 -19.13
N PHE A 209 18.12 -2.23 -18.81
CA PHE A 209 17.60 -3.53 -18.29
C PHE A 209 16.29 -4.04 -18.95
N SER A 210 16.03 -3.73 -20.22
CA SER A 210 14.70 -3.90 -20.81
C SER A 210 14.35 -5.29 -21.40
N SER A 211 14.94 -6.42 -20.99
CA SER A 211 14.63 -7.69 -21.69
C SER A 211 14.41 -8.96 -20.85
N PHE A 212 14.22 -8.89 -19.53
CA PHE A 212 14.03 -10.12 -18.74
C PHE A 212 12.91 -10.11 -17.69
N PHE A 213 12.22 -8.99 -17.50
CA PHE A 213 11.17 -8.88 -16.49
C PHE A 213 9.79 -8.90 -17.15
N ARG A 214 9.04 -9.98 -16.93
CA ARG A 214 7.58 -9.96 -17.03
C ARG A 214 7.04 -9.70 -15.64
N GLU A 215 7.14 -8.45 -15.26
CA GLU A 215 6.57 -7.92 -14.03
C GLU A 215 5.04 -7.86 -14.16
N PHE A 216 4.35 -8.42 -13.17
CA PHE A 216 2.90 -8.32 -13.07
C PHE A 216 2.56 -7.53 -11.80
N GLU A 217 2.44 -6.23 -11.96
CA GLU A 217 1.85 -5.35 -10.96
C GLU A 217 0.33 -5.34 -11.20
N LEU A 218 -0.45 -5.85 -10.24
CA LEU A 218 -1.89 -5.65 -10.21
C LEU A 218 -2.13 -4.16 -9.97
N LYS A 219 -2.19 -3.39 -11.07
CA LYS A 219 -2.59 -1.99 -11.02
C LYS A 219 -3.95 -1.89 -10.36
N GLU A 220 -4.07 -1.02 -9.36
CA GLU A 220 -5.33 -0.55 -8.76
C GLU A 220 -6.27 0.17 -9.76
N ASN A 221 -6.13 -0.06 -11.08
CA ASN A 221 -6.90 0.62 -12.11
C ASN A 221 -7.50 -0.38 -13.09
N GLU A 222 -8.71 -0.84 -12.78
CA GLU A 222 -9.81 -0.94 -13.75
C GLU A 222 -11.13 -1.12 -12.97
N PHE A 223 -11.76 0.01 -12.59
CA PHE A 223 -13.22 0.26 -12.57
C PHE A 223 -13.50 1.72 -12.23
#